data_AF-A0A0R1HUJ2-F1
#
_entry.id   AF-A0A0R1HUJ2-F1
#
_cell.length_a   1.000
_cell.length_b   1.000
_cell.length_c   1.000
_cell.angle_alpha   90.00
_cell.angle_beta   90.00
_cell.angle_gamma   90.00
#
_symmetry.space_group_name_H-M   'P 1'
#
loop_
_entity.id
_entity.type
_entity.pdbx_description
1 polymer ?
#
loop_
_entity_poly.entity_id
_entity_poly.type
_entity_poly.pdbx_seq_one_letter_code
_entity_poly.pdbx_strand_id
1 'polypeptide(L)'
;METILYLIMAILIIYNIRLSLQLTKVRQANVRSVDSLGPEETKILADYAIEKRKWQILGNILFSLALVCAFIGTTIETSFFVTLYVVTMIAVNRSRIRVNKLLQLDN
;
A
#
# COMPACT_ATOMS: atom_id res chain seq x y z
N MET A 1 22.49 6.51 14.83
CA MET A 1 21.12 5.94 14.77
C MET A 1 20.35 6.46 13.56
N GLU A 2 20.38 7.76 13.27
CA GLU A 2 19.67 8.36 12.12
C GLU A 2 20.02 7.73 10.76
N THR A 3 21.29 7.41 10.52
CA THR A 3 21.75 6.75 9.29
C THR A 3 21.06 5.42 9.03
N ILE A 4 20.79 4.64 10.08
CA ILE A 4 20.09 3.35 9.99
C ILE A 4 18.63 3.57 9.58
N LEU A 5 17.98 4.58 10.17
CA LEU A 5 16.59 4.95 9.85
C LEU A 5 16.45 5.34 8.36
N TYR A 6 17.35 6.18 7.85
CA TYR A 6 17.35 6.57 6.44
C TYR A 6 17.61 5.38 5.51
N LEU A 7 18.49 4.45 5.89
CA LEU A 7 18.80 3.26 5.10
C LEU A 7 17.60 2.31 5.03
N ILE A 8 16.92 2.08 6.16
CA ILE A 8 15.67 1.32 6.21
C ILE A 8 14.59 1.99 5.35
N MET A 9 14.43 3.31 5.48
CA MET A 9 13.47 4.08 4.68
C MET A 9 13.73 3.93 3.18
N ALA A 10 14.99 4.06 2.74
CA ALA A 10 15.37 3.89 1.34
C ALA A 10 15.03 2.49 0.82
N ILE A 11 15.35 1.44 1.58
CA ILE A 11 15.01 0.05 1.22
C ILE A 11 13.49 -0.11 1.08
N LEU A 12 12.71 0.42 2.02
CA LEU A 12 11.25 0.32 2.00
C LEU A 12 10.63 1.08 0.82
N ILE A 13 11.15 2.27 0.49
CA ILE A 13 10.70 3.04 -0.67
C ILE A 13 10.95 2.25 -1.96
N ILE A 14 12.16 1.72 -2.14
CA ILE A 14 12.52 0.90 -3.31
C ILE A 14 11.60 -0.32 -3.41
N TYR A 15 11.36 -1.00 -2.28
CA TYR A 15 10.45 -2.14 -2.24
C TYR A 15 9.02 -1.75 -2.63
N ASN A 16 8.50 -0.64 -2.10
CA ASN A 16 7.16 -0.15 -2.41
C ASN A 16 7.01 0.25 -3.88
N ILE A 17 8.06 0.84 -4.49
CA ILE A 17 8.08 1.15 -5.93
C ILE A 17 8.02 -0.15 -6.74
N ARG A 18 8.84 -1.14 -6.43
CA ARG A 18 8.81 -2.45 -7.10
C ARG A 18 7.44 -3.11 -7.02
N LEU A 19 6.80 -3.06 -5.84
CA LEU A 19 5.48 -3.60 -5.60
C LEU A 19 4.40 -2.87 -6.41
N SER A 20 4.50 -1.54 -6.48
CA SER A 20 3.59 -0.70 -7.29
C SER A 20 3.74 -1.00 -8.79
N LEU A 21 4.96 -1.23 -9.27
CA LEU A 21 5.20 -1.63 -10.67
C LEU A 21 4.61 -3.00 -11.00
N GLN A 22 4.70 -3.97 -10.07
CA GLN A 22 4.05 -5.28 -10.24
C GLN A 22 2.52 -5.12 -10.35
N LEU A 23 1.91 -4.27 -9.52
CA LEU A 23 0.48 -3.97 -9.60
C LEU A 23 0.05 -3.38 -10.93
N THR A 24 0.85 -2.47 -11.49
CA THR A 24 0.57 -1.89 -12.81
C THR A 24 0.56 -2.97 -13.89
N LYS A 25 1.51 -3.92 -13.85
CA LYS A 25 1.54 -5.07 -14.77
C LYS A 25 0.33 -5.99 -14.60
N VAL A 26 -0.07 -6.27 -13.36
CA VAL A 26 -1.24 -7.11 -13.06
C VAL A 26 -2.54 -6.44 -13.50
N ARG A 27 -2.64 -5.10 -13.44
CA ARG A 27 -3.80 -4.33 -13.92
C ARG A 27 -3.93 -4.32 -15.45
N GLN A 28 -2.84 -4.53 -16.18
CA GLN A 28 -2.84 -4.67 -17.64
C GLN A 28 -3.21 -6.08 -18.10
N ALA A 29 -3.14 -7.09 -17.23
CA ALA A 29 -3.69 -8.41 -17.52
C ALA A 29 -5.22 -8.37 -17.43
N ASN A 30 -5.90 -9.15 -18.27
CA ASN A 30 -7.36 -9.15 -18.42
C ASN A 30 -8.03 -9.53 -17.08
N VAL A 31 -8.50 -8.56 -16.31
CA VAL A 31 -9.20 -8.77 -15.04
C VAL A 31 -10.67 -9.05 -15.36
N ARG A 32 -11.23 -10.15 -14.80
CA ARG A 32 -12.66 -10.49 -14.92
C ARG A 32 -13.54 -9.32 -14.51
N SER A 33 -14.64 -9.10 -15.25
CA SER A 33 -15.62 -8.07 -14.88
C SER A 33 -16.28 -8.44 -13.55
N VAL A 34 -16.62 -7.42 -12.75
CA VAL A 34 -17.25 -7.59 -11.43
C VAL A 34 -18.54 -8.42 -11.52
N ASP A 35 -19.23 -8.34 -12.65
CA ASP A 35 -20.48 -9.06 -12.93
C ASP A 35 -20.31 -10.57 -13.11
N SER A 36 -19.07 -11.04 -13.33
CA SER A 36 -18.75 -12.46 -13.50
C SER A 36 -18.37 -13.16 -12.19
N LEU A 37 -18.38 -12.45 -11.05
CA LEU A 37 -17.85 -12.94 -9.79
C LEU A 37 -18.89 -13.72 -8.99
N GLY A 38 -18.46 -14.81 -8.37
CA GLY A 38 -19.26 -15.60 -7.46
C GLY A 38 -19.55 -14.90 -6.12
N PRO A 39 -20.49 -15.44 -5.32
CA PRO A 39 -20.82 -14.90 -3.98
C PRO A 39 -19.63 -14.85 -3.01
N GLU A 40 -18.66 -15.77 -3.17
CA GLU A 40 -17.46 -15.83 -2.32
C GLU A 40 -16.43 -14.78 -2.73
N GLU A 41 -16.17 -14.62 -4.03
CA GLU A 41 -15.26 -13.60 -4.58
C GLU A 41 -15.75 -12.17 -4.29
N THR A 42 -17.05 -11.94 -4.37
CA THR A 42 -17.69 -10.66 -4.02
C THR A 42 -17.53 -10.32 -2.53
N LYS A 43 -17.63 -11.33 -1.64
CA LYS A 43 -17.35 -11.14 -0.21
C LYS A 43 -15.88 -10.78 0.04
N ILE A 44 -14.94 -11.49 -0.61
CA ILE A 44 -13.50 -11.19 -0.51
C ILE A 44 -13.19 -9.76 -0.97
N LEU A 45 -13.84 -9.29 -2.03
CA LEU A 45 -13.70 -7.92 -2.51
C LEU A 45 -14.26 -6.87 -1.55
N ALA A 46 -15.41 -7.15 -0.93
CA ALA A 46 -16.01 -6.27 0.07
C ALA A 46 -15.10 -6.12 1.30
N ASP A 47 -14.58 -7.24 1.81
CA ASP A 47 -13.64 -7.25 2.94
C ASP A 47 -12.36 -6.49 2.61
N TYR A 48 -11.81 -6.71 1.41
CA TYR A 48 -10.67 -5.95 0.92
C TYR A 48 -10.95 -4.45 0.78
N ALA A 49 -12.14 -4.04 0.32
CA ALA A 49 -12.50 -2.64 0.19
C ALA A 49 -12.54 -1.92 1.57
N ILE A 50 -13.06 -2.60 2.59
CA ILE A 50 -13.08 -2.10 3.97
C ILE A 50 -11.65 -1.98 4.50
N GLU A 51 -10.83 -3.02 4.33
CA GLU A 51 -9.44 -3.04 4.80
C GLU A 51 -8.61 -1.95 4.11
N LYS A 52 -8.73 -1.84 2.78
CA LYS A 52 -8.10 -0.80 1.97
C LYS A 52 -8.44 0.59 2.48
N ARG A 53 -9.70 0.85 2.82
CA ARG A 53 -10.13 2.15 3.36
C ARG A 53 -9.44 2.48 4.68
N LYS A 54 -9.34 1.51 5.60
CA LYS A 54 -8.64 1.68 6.89
C LYS A 54 -7.17 2.06 6.68
N TRP A 55 -6.47 1.31 5.82
CA TRP A 55 -5.07 1.58 5.52
C TRP A 55 -4.86 2.91 4.79
N GLN A 56 -5.78 3.32 3.91
CA GLN A 56 -5.70 4.64 3.25
C GLN A 56 -5.87 5.78 4.25
N ILE A 57 -6.79 5.66 5.21
CA ILE A 57 -6.97 6.66 6.27
C ILE A 57 -5.69 6.75 7.10
N LEU A 58 -5.15 5.61 7.54
CA LEU A 58 -3.90 5.58 8.31
C LEU A 58 -2.73 6.20 7.53
N GLY A 59 -2.57 5.85 6.25
CA GLY A 59 -1.55 6.43 5.38
C GLY A 59 -1.67 7.94 5.25
N ASN A 60 -2.88 8.47 5.06
CA ASN A 60 -3.11 9.91 4.96
C ASN A 60 -2.77 10.65 6.26
N ILE A 61 -3.10 10.06 7.42
CA ILE A 61 -2.74 10.63 8.74
C ILE A 61 -1.22 10.67 8.89
N LEU A 62 -0.54 9.56 8.63
CA LEU A 62 0.92 9.45 8.74
C LEU A 62 1.64 10.43 7.80
N PHE A 63 1.16 10.55 6.56
CA PHE A 63 1.70 11.52 5.61
C PHE A 63 1.48 12.97 6.07
N SER A 64 0.31 13.27 6.62
CA SER A 64 0.02 14.61 7.16
C SER A 64 0.91 14.95 8.35
N LEU A 65 1.15 13.99 9.25
CA LEU A 65 2.08 14.16 10.37
C LEU A 65 3.52 14.37 9.89
N ALA A 66 3.97 13.59 8.89
CA ALA A 66 5.27 13.79 8.27
C ALA A 66 5.41 15.20 7.69
N LEU A 67 4.37 15.70 7.02
CA LEU A 67 4.36 17.04 6.44
C LEU A 67 4.47 18.13 7.51
N VAL A 68 3.72 17.99 8.62
CA VAL A 68 3.79 18.91 9.77
C VAL A 68 5.20 18.91 10.37
N CYS A 69 5.79 17.74 10.61
CA CYS A 69 7.16 17.63 11.11
C CYS A 69 8.18 18.28 10.16
N ALA A 70 7.99 18.12 8.84
CA ALA A 70 8.87 18.72 7.84
C ALA A 70 8.83 20.25 7.90
N PHE A 71 7.66 20.85 8.09
CA PHE A 71 7.51 22.30 8.23
C PHE A 71 8.09 22.84 9.55
N ILE A 72 8.04 22.05 10.63
CA ILE A 72 8.63 22.42 11.93
C ILE A 72 10.16 22.22 11.93
N GLY A 73 10.71 21.51 10.95
CA GLY A 73 12.14 21.24 10.81
C GLY A 73 12.63 20.03 11.61
N THR A 74 11.72 19.16 12.07
CA THR A 74 12.05 17.96 12.85
C THR A 74 12.32 16.79 11.92
N THR A 75 13.57 16.67 11.45
CA THR A 75 13.99 15.72 10.40
C THR A 75 13.85 14.25 10.81
N ILE A 76 14.15 13.92 12.07
CA ILE A 76 14.03 12.55 12.60
C ILE A 76 12.57 12.12 12.60
N GLU A 77 11.68 12.92 13.17
CA GLU A 77 10.24 12.68 13.26
C GLU A 77 9.62 12.62 11.86
N THR A 78 10.03 13.52 10.97
CA THR A 78 9.63 13.49 9.56
C THR A 78 9.97 12.14 8.93
N SER A 79 11.23 11.70 9.05
CA SER A 79 11.67 10.43 8.47
C SER A 79 10.99 9.21 9.10
N PHE A 80 10.67 9.27 10.40
CA PHE A 80 9.90 8.24 11.09
C PHE A 80 8.47 8.12 10.53
N PHE A 81 7.74 9.23 10.42
CA PHE A 81 6.38 9.22 9.87
C PHE A 81 6.35 8.86 8.38
N VAL A 82 7.33 9.30 7.59
CA VAL A 82 7.49 8.85 6.20
C VAL A 82 7.72 7.34 6.14
N THR A 83 8.55 6.79 7.03
CA THR A 83 8.81 5.35 7.09
C THR A 83 7.52 4.57 7.38
N LEU A 84 6.74 4.98 8.38
CA LEU A 84 5.44 4.37 8.70
C LEU A 84 4.44 4.47 7.54
N TYR A 85 4.41 5.62 6.86
CA TYR A 85 3.61 5.81 5.66
C TYR A 85 3.98 4.81 4.56
N VAL A 86 5.28 4.64 4.30
CA VAL A 86 5.76 3.69 3.28
C VAL A 86 5.39 2.24 3.66
N VAL A 87 5.53 1.85 4.92
CA VAL A 87 5.10 0.53 5.42
C VAL A 87 3.59 0.32 5.19
N THR A 88 2.79 1.35 5.46
CA THR A 88 1.33 1.31 5.22
C THR A 88 1.03 1.12 3.73
N MET A 89 1.72 1.83 2.85
CA MET A 89 1.55 1.68 1.40
C MET A 89 1.97 0.30 0.90
N ILE A 90 3.01 -0.30 1.48
CA ILE A 90 3.42 -1.68 1.20
C ILE A 90 2.31 -2.66 1.58
N ALA A 91 1.70 -2.51 2.76
CA ALA A 91 0.60 -3.36 3.19
C ALA A 91 -0.59 -3.29 2.22
N VAL A 92 -1.02 -2.08 1.83
CA VAL A 92 -2.09 -1.86 0.84
C VAL A 92 -1.74 -2.56 -0.48
N ASN A 93 -0.55 -2.31 -1.00
CA ASN A 93 -0.11 -2.84 -2.27
C ASN A 93 -0.01 -4.37 -2.26
N ARG A 94 0.42 -4.97 -1.15
CA ARG A 94 0.47 -6.43 -0.99
C ARG A 94 -0.94 -7.03 -0.98
N SER A 95 -1.88 -6.42 -0.26
CA SER A 95 -3.29 -6.86 -0.26
C SER A 95 -3.91 -6.73 -1.66
N ARG A 96 -3.61 -5.65 -2.39
CA ARG A 96 -4.04 -5.49 -3.79
C ARG A 96 -3.56 -6.62 -4.69
N ILE A 97 -2.28 -7.00 -4.58
CA ILE A 97 -1.70 -8.08 -5.41
C ILE A 97 -2.38 -9.41 -5.07
N ARG A 98 -2.61 -9.69 -3.79
CA ARG A 98 -3.29 -10.92 -3.36
C ARG A 98 -4.69 -11.03 -3.97
N VAL A 99 -5.48 -9.96 -3.86
CA VAL A 99 -6.85 -9.93 -4.40
C VAL A 99 -6.82 -10.06 -5.93
N ASN A 100 -5.97 -9.30 -6.62
CA ASN A 100 -5.88 -9.41 -8.09
C ASN A 100 -5.46 -10.80 -8.56
N LYS A 101 -4.58 -11.50 -7.83
CA LYS A 101 -4.20 -12.88 -8.16
C LYS A 101 -5.35 -13.86 -7.97
N LEU A 102 -6.12 -13.73 -6.88
CA LEU A 102 -7.31 -14.57 -6.66
C LEU A 102 -8.29 -14.42 -7.84
N LEU A 103 -8.55 -13.19 -8.27
CA LEU A 103 -9.42 -12.90 -9.43
C LEU A 103 -8.87 -13.39 -10.78
N GLN A 104 -7.60 -13.78 -10.85
CA GLN A 104 -6.95 -14.31 -12.06
C GLN A 104 -6.77 -15.83 -12.05
N LEU A 105 -6.89 -16.49 -10.89
CA LEU A 105 -6.60 -17.92 -10.71
C LEU A 105 -7.80 -18.84 -10.98
N ASP A 106 -9.03 -18.34 -10.91
CA ASP A 106 -10.25 -19.11 -11.24
C ASP A 106 -10.57 -19.07 -12.75
N ASN A 107 -9.56 -19.27 -13.60
CA ASN A 107 -9.66 -19.47 -15.05
C ASN A 107 -9.27 -20.89 -15.44
#